data_AF-A0A809XXV7-F1
#
_entry.id   AF-A0A809XXV7-F1
#
_cell.length_a   1.000
_cell.length_b   1.000
_cell.length_c   1.000
_cell.angle_alpha   90.00
_cell.angle_beta   90.00
_cell.angle_gamma   90.00
#
_symmetry.space_group_name_H-M   'P 1'
#
loop_
_entity.id
_entity.type
_entity.pdbx_description
1 polymer ?
#
loop_
_entity_poly.entity_id
_entity_poly.type
_entity_poly.pdbx_seq_one_letter_code
_entity_poly.pdbx_strand_id
1 'polypeptide(L)'
;MFRSQGSELVKGSMLALTIEAILDFAGTRSGHFRLIACEVVSHDAYGTPRELFIAFFAVIRDTLRDLLGDAWSPEIAQAWDTLLTDIEAYVAVPA
;
A
#
# COMPACT_ATOMS: atom_id res chain seq x y z
N MET A 1 -5.33 20.12 21.07
CA MET A 1 -4.72 20.92 19.99
C MET A 1 -3.28 20.51 19.62
N PHE A 2 -2.51 19.85 20.50
CA PHE A 2 -1.14 19.36 20.21
C PHE A 2 -1.02 17.99 19.51
N ARG A 3 -2.13 17.39 19.05
CA ARG A 3 -2.14 16.01 18.51
C ARG A 3 -2.38 15.90 17.00
N SER A 4 -2.74 16.99 16.32
CA SER A 4 -3.02 16.94 14.87
C SER A 4 -1.81 17.28 14.00
N GLN A 5 -0.96 18.24 14.39
CA GLN A 5 0.14 18.68 13.51
C GLN A 5 1.25 17.64 13.33
N GLY A 6 1.61 16.87 14.38
CA GLY A 6 2.55 15.76 14.24
C GLY A 6 1.99 14.57 13.45
N SER A 7 0.66 14.44 13.36
CA SER A 7 0.02 13.33 12.67
C SER A 7 0.17 13.41 11.15
N GLU A 8 0.18 14.62 10.57
CA GLU A 8 0.27 14.79 9.11
C GLU A 8 1.65 14.39 8.57
N LEU A 9 2.73 14.72 9.28
CA LEU A 9 4.08 14.29 8.91
C LEU A 9 4.21 12.76 9.00
N VAL A 10 3.64 12.14 10.04
CA VAL A 10 3.63 10.68 10.20
C VAL A 10 2.83 10.01 9.09
N LYS A 11 1.65 10.55 8.75
CA LYS A 11 0.83 10.04 7.63
C LYS A 11 1.60 10.13 6.31
N GLY A 12 2.25 11.27 6.05
CA GLY A 12 3.07 11.47 4.86
C GLY A 12 4.24 10.48 4.78
N SER A 13 4.97 10.28 5.87
CA SER A 13 6.07 9.31 5.90
C SER A 13 5.59 7.87 5.72
N MET A 14 4.47 7.49 6.32
CA MET A 14 3.91 6.14 6.14
C MET A 14 3.43 5.91 4.72
N LEU A 15 2.81 6.90 4.08
CA LEU A 15 2.43 6.81 2.68
C LEU A 15 3.67 6.68 1.77
N ALA A 16 4.73 7.45 2.02
CA ALA A 16 5.97 7.36 1.26
C ALA A 16 6.60 5.96 1.36
N LEU A 17 6.73 5.41 2.58
CA LEU A 17 7.22 4.05 2.81
C LEU A 17 6.33 3.00 2.12
N THR A 18 5.02 3.20 2.12
CA THR A 18 4.08 2.30 1.44
C THR A 18 4.31 2.31 -0.07
N ILE A 19 4.52 3.48 -0.68
CA ILE A 19 4.82 3.61 -2.11
C ILE A 19 6.15 2.93 -2.45
N GLU A 20 7.20 3.14 -1.64
CA GLU A 20 8.50 2.48 -1.82
C GLU A 20 8.38 0.94 -1.74
N ALA A 21 7.62 0.44 -0.77
CA ALA A 21 7.36 -0.99 -0.63
C ALA A 21 6.57 -1.56 -1.81
N ILE A 22 5.57 -0.84 -2.33
CA ILE A 22 4.82 -1.22 -3.53
C ILE A 22 5.75 -1.31 -4.76
N LEU A 23 6.59 -0.29 -4.98
CA LEU A 23 7.51 -0.25 -6.11
C LEU A 23 8.54 -1.38 -6.04
N ASP A 24 9.07 -1.67 -4.84
CA ASP A 24 9.98 -2.80 -4.64
C ASP A 24 9.26 -4.14 -4.85
N PHE A 25 8.01 -4.27 -4.39
CA PHE A 25 7.19 -5.47 -4.55
C PHE A 25 6.92 -5.79 -6.02
N ALA A 26 6.57 -4.75 -6.80
CA ALA A 26 6.31 -4.84 -8.24
C ALA A 26 7.59 -5.02 -9.07
N GLY A 27 8.73 -4.61 -8.52
CA GLY A 27 10.04 -4.66 -9.16
C GLY A 27 10.88 -5.86 -8.76
N THR A 28 12.15 -5.60 -8.40
CA THR A 28 13.17 -6.63 -8.15
C THR A 28 13.10 -7.27 -6.77
N ARG A 29 12.24 -6.77 -5.88
CA ARG A 29 12.05 -7.29 -4.51
C ARG A 29 13.34 -7.32 -3.70
N SER A 30 14.03 -6.18 -3.65
CA SER A 30 15.30 -5.97 -2.92
C SER A 30 15.16 -6.15 -1.41
N GLY A 31 13.95 -6.04 -0.86
CA GLY A 31 13.63 -6.41 0.52
C GLY A 31 12.60 -5.50 1.19
N HIS A 32 12.41 -4.27 0.70
CA HIS A 32 11.43 -3.31 1.24
C HIS A 32 10.00 -3.83 1.15
N PHE A 33 9.69 -4.65 0.15
CA PHE A 33 8.39 -5.30 0.00
C PHE A 33 7.96 -6.11 1.24
N ARG A 34 8.92 -6.61 2.04
CA ARG A 34 8.65 -7.35 3.29
C ARG A 34 7.97 -6.48 4.36
N LEU A 35 8.11 -5.15 4.27
CA LEU A 35 7.38 -4.23 5.13
C LEU A 35 5.88 -4.43 5.01
N ILE A 36 5.35 -4.79 3.83
CA ILE A 36 3.92 -5.04 3.64
C ILE A 36 3.45 -6.13 4.61
N ALA A 37 4.15 -7.27 4.70
CA ALA A 37 3.79 -8.35 5.62
C ALA A 37 3.97 -7.95 7.09
N CYS A 38 5.03 -7.21 7.41
CA CYS A 38 5.30 -6.72 8.77
C CYS A 38 4.22 -5.75 9.28
N GLU A 39 3.83 -4.80 8.42
CA GLU A 39 2.85 -3.78 8.74
C GLU A 39 1.44 -4.36 8.85
N VAL A 40 1.09 -5.36 8.04
CA VAL A 40 -0.17 -6.11 8.21
C VAL A 40 -0.30 -6.68 9.62
N VAL A 41 0.76 -7.33 10.14
CA VAL A 41 0.76 -7.90 11.49
C VAL A 41 0.70 -6.82 12.56
N SER A 42 1.49 -5.74 12.39
CA SER A 42 1.51 -4.61 13.33
C SER A 42 0.15 -3.92 13.42
N HIS A 43 -0.51 -3.70 12.28
CA HIS A 43 -1.82 -3.03 12.23
C HIS A 43 -2.94 -3.91 12.76
N ASP A 44 -2.89 -5.23 12.55
CA ASP A 44 -3.80 -6.20 13.19
C ASP A 44 -3.67 -6.14 14.72
N ALA A 45 -2.44 -6.08 15.24
CA ALA A 45 -2.18 -5.90 16.68
C ALA A 45 -2.69 -4.55 17.23
N TYR A 46 -2.79 -3.52 16.38
CA TYR A 46 -3.43 -2.24 16.72
C TYR A 46 -4.96 -2.26 16.61
N GLY A 47 -5.55 -3.37 16.15
CA GLY A 47 -7.00 -3.54 15.98
C GLY A 47 -7.53 -3.09 14.61
N THR A 48 -6.65 -2.87 13.63
CA THR A 48 -7.08 -2.61 12.25
C THR A 48 -7.38 -3.93 11.55
N PRO A 49 -8.60 -4.15 11.03
CA PRO A 49 -8.91 -5.35 10.29
C PRO A 49 -7.98 -5.53 9.09
N ARG A 50 -7.52 -6.77 8.87
CA ARG A 50 -6.58 -7.11 7.78
C ARG A 50 -7.13 -6.70 6.40
N GLU A 51 -8.42 -6.94 6.17
CA GLU A 51 -9.14 -6.51 4.97
C GLU A 51 -9.11 -4.99 4.76
N LEU A 52 -9.23 -4.20 5.83
CA LEU A 52 -9.18 -2.75 5.78
C LEU A 52 -7.76 -2.27 5.44
N PHE A 53 -6.74 -2.93 6.00
CA PHE A 53 -5.35 -2.64 5.66
C PHE A 53 -5.07 -2.94 4.17
N ILE A 54 -5.55 -4.07 3.65
CA ILE A 54 -5.38 -4.43 2.24
C ILE A 54 -6.15 -3.46 1.32
N ALA A 55 -7.35 -3.03 1.72
CA ALA A 55 -8.14 -2.07 0.95
C ALA A 55 -7.41 -0.72 0.74
N PHE A 56 -6.47 -0.35 1.62
CA PHE A 56 -5.68 0.87 1.47
C PHE A 56 -4.87 0.91 0.16
N PHE A 57 -4.35 -0.22 -0.31
CA PHE A 57 -3.61 -0.28 -1.58
C PHE A 57 -4.51 0.04 -2.78
N ALA A 58 -5.78 -0.38 -2.74
CA ALA A 58 -6.76 -0.01 -3.77
C ALA A 58 -7.10 1.50 -3.72
N VAL A 59 -7.15 2.10 -2.54
CA VAL A 59 -7.31 3.56 -2.38
C VAL A 59 -6.14 4.31 -3.00
N ILE A 60 -4.90 3.83 -2.84
CA ILE A 60 -3.72 4.40 -3.50
C ILE A 60 -3.86 4.33 -5.03
N ARG A 61 -4.24 3.17 -5.58
CA ARG A 61 -4.50 3.01 -7.02
C ARG A 61 -5.52 4.02 -7.53
N ASP A 62 -6.68 4.09 -6.87
CA ASP A 62 -7.78 4.95 -7.31
C ASP A 62 -7.40 6.43 -7.23
N THR A 63 -6.65 6.81 -6.20
CA THR A 63 -6.11 8.17 -6.07
C THR A 63 -5.14 8.49 -7.22
N LEU A 64 -4.24 7.55 -7.58
CA LEU A 64 -3.31 7.74 -8.69
C LEU A 64 -4.02 7.78 -10.05
N ARG A 65 -5.05 6.96 -10.26
CA ARG A 65 -5.91 7.02 -11.44
C ARG A 65 -6.53 8.41 -11.58
N ASP A 66 -7.13 8.91 -10.51
CA ASP A 66 -7.80 10.21 -10.52
C ASP A 66 -6.80 11.36 -10.73
N LEU A 67 -5.57 11.25 -10.18
CA LEU A 67 -4.49 12.22 -10.39
C LEU A 67 -3.93 12.20 -11.82
N LEU A 68 -3.80 11.02 -12.43
CA LEU A 68 -3.25 10.87 -13.78
C LEU A 68 -4.26 11.20 -14.87
N GLY A 69 -5.56 11.02 -14.60
CA GLY A 69 -6.63 11.30 -15.56
C GLY A 69 -6.39 10.56 -16.87
N ASP A 70 -6.34 11.29 -17.98
CA ASP A 70 -6.13 10.74 -19.33
C ASP A 70 -4.77 10.02 -19.51
N ALA A 71 -3.79 10.29 -18.64
CA ALA A 71 -2.51 9.58 -18.65
C ALA A 71 -2.61 8.16 -18.04
N TRP A 72 -3.72 7.81 -17.39
CA TRP A 72 -3.97 6.47 -16.88
C TRP A 72 -4.32 5.52 -18.03
N SER A 73 -3.32 4.81 -18.53
CA SER A 73 -3.50 3.88 -19.65
C SER A 73 -4.11 2.53 -19.21
N PRO A 74 -4.68 1.75 -20.15
CA PRO A 74 -5.14 0.40 -19.85
C PRO A 74 -4.03 -0.52 -19.30
N GLU A 75 -2.79 -0.32 -19.73
CA GLU A 75 -1.63 -1.08 -19.24
C GLU A 75 -1.33 -0.74 -17.78
N ILE A 76 -1.44 0.53 -17.38
CA ILE A 76 -1.30 0.95 -15.97
C ILE A 76 -2.42 0.31 -15.15
N ALA A 77 -3.67 0.35 -15.63
CA ALA A 77 -4.79 -0.29 -14.95
C ALA A 77 -4.54 -1.78 -14.68
N GLN A 78 -4.13 -2.52 -15.72
CA GLN A 78 -3.86 -3.94 -15.62
C GLN A 78 -2.69 -4.27 -14.68
N ALA A 79 -1.64 -3.45 -14.70
CA ALA A 79 -0.50 -3.62 -13.80
C ALA A 79 -0.91 -3.47 -12.32
N TRP A 80 -1.79 -2.50 -12.03
CA TRP A 80 -2.33 -2.32 -10.68
C TRP A 80 -3.25 -3.46 -10.25
N ASP A 81 -4.11 -3.98 -11.12
CA ASP A 81 -4.99 -5.10 -10.76
C ASP A 81 -4.19 -6.39 -10.46
N THR A 82 -3.13 -6.65 -11.23
CA THR A 82 -2.18 -7.73 -10.93
C THR A 82 -1.47 -7.50 -9.60
N LEU A 83 -0.96 -6.29 -9.37
CA LEU A 83 -0.28 -5.93 -8.13
C LEU A 83 -1.15 -6.16 -6.89
N LEU A 84 -2.42 -5.73 -6.92
CA LEU A 84 -3.34 -5.89 -5.80
C LEU A 84 -3.62 -7.37 -5.50
N THR A 85 -3.81 -8.17 -6.55
CA THR A 85 -3.99 -9.63 -6.44
C THR A 85 -2.75 -10.28 -5.81
N ASP A 86 -1.55 -9.89 -6.27
CA ASP A 86 -0.30 -10.43 -5.76
C ASP A 86 -0.05 -10.04 -4.29
N ILE A 87 -0.38 -8.80 -3.90
CA ILE A 87 -0.27 -8.35 -2.51
C ILE A 87 -1.22 -9.16 -1.62
N GLU A 88 -2.48 -9.33 -2.02
CA GLU A 88 -3.45 -10.13 -1.27
C GLU A 88 -2.95 -11.57 -1.08
N ALA A 89 -2.47 -12.20 -2.15
CA ALA A 89 -1.89 -13.54 -2.08
C ALA A 89 -0.65 -13.60 -1.18
N TYR A 90 0.23 -12.59 -1.26
CA TYR A 90 1.45 -12.51 -0.45
C TYR A 90 1.15 -12.43 1.05
N VAL A 91 0.15 -11.64 1.45
CA VAL A 91 -0.20 -11.45 2.86
C VAL A 91 -1.19 -12.48 3.38
N ALA A 92 -1.80 -13.32 2.53
CA ALA A 92 -2.68 -14.42 2.96
C ALA A 92 -1.91 -15.61 3.55
N VAL A 93 -0.62 -15.76 3.22
CA VAL A 93 0.22 -16.83 3.78
C VAL A 93 0.54 -16.51 5.24
N PRO A 94 0.17 -17.39 6.21
CA PRO A 94 0.58 -17.22 7.60
C PRO A 94 2.10 -17.24 7.71
N ALA A 95 2.67 -16.35 8.53
CA ALA A 95 4.09 -16.34 8.86
C ALA A 95 4.52 -17.56 9.66
#